data_AF-A0A1A8MEK6-F1
#
_entry.id   AF-A0A1A8MEK6-F1
#
_cell.length_a   1.000
_cell.length_b   1.000
_cell.length_c   1.000
_cell.angle_alpha   90.00
_cell.angle_beta   90.00
_cell.angle_gamma   90.00
#
_symmetry.space_group_name_H-M   'P 1'
#
loop_
_entity.id
_entity.type
_entity.pdbx_description
1 polymer ?
#
loop_
_entity_poly.entity_id
_entity_poly.type
_entity_poly.pdbx_seq_one_letter_code
_entity_poly.pdbx_strand_id
1 'polypeptide(L)' 'HGHYQPQQCHGSTGHCWCVDDKGQERPGTRTPPGTPHVDCRRPERPKTHCELHRDRVQHTGPDGHPIVGAHIPQCD' A
#
# COMPACT_ATOMS: atom_id res chain seq x y z
N HIS A 1 -17.91 11.56 19.84
CA HIS A 1 -16.53 11.05 19.65
C HIS A 1 -16.09 11.39 18.24
N GLY A 2 -15.07 12.24 18.08
CA GLY A 2 -14.54 12.66 16.78
C GLY A 2 -13.22 11.95 16.53
N HIS A 3 -13.25 10.84 15.79
CA HIS A 3 -12.05 10.17 15.30
C HIS A 3 -11.74 10.68 13.89
N TYR A 4 -10.46 10.86 13.58
CA TYR A 4 -10.04 11.18 12.22
C TYR A 4 -10.36 10.01 11.30
N GLN A 5 -10.83 10.30 10.09
CA GLN A 5 -10.90 9.27 9.06
C GLN A 5 -9.47 8.87 8.70
N PRO A 6 -9.17 7.56 8.65
CA PRO A 6 -7.81 7.09 8.40
C PRO A 6 -7.30 7.43 7.00
N GLN A 7 -8.18 7.85 6.08
CA GLN A 7 -7.83 8.35 4.75
C GLN A 7 -8.28 9.81 4.64
N GLN A 8 -7.35 10.67 4.27
CA GLN A 8 -7.58 12.09 4.01
C GLN A 8 -7.28 12.38 2.54
N CYS A 9 -8.06 13.27 1.92
CA CYS A 9 -7.86 13.62 0.51
C CYS A 9 -7.83 15.15 0.33
N HIS A 10 -6.93 15.62 -0.50
CA HIS A 10 -6.82 17.01 -0.91
C HIS A 10 -7.64 17.25 -2.19
N GLY A 11 -8.86 17.77 -2.02
CA GLY A 11 -9.83 17.94 -3.11
C GLY A 11 -9.31 18.72 -4.33
N SER A 12 -8.44 19.72 -4.13
CA SER A 12 -7.90 20.53 -5.24
C SER A 12 -6.87 19.79 -6.10
N THR A 13 -6.16 18.82 -5.52
CA THR A 13 -5.12 18.06 -6.24
C THR A 13 -5.51 16.62 -6.51
N GLY A 14 -6.63 16.15 -5.95
CA GLY A 14 -7.05 14.76 -5.99
C GLY A 14 -6.11 13.77 -5.30
N HIS A 15 -5.15 14.24 -4.50
CA HIS A 15 -4.24 13.36 -3.76
C HIS A 15 -4.93 12.85 -2.49
N CYS A 16 -4.70 11.59 -2.15
CA CYS A 16 -5.15 11.01 -0.89
C CYS A 16 -3.96 10.45 -0.12
N TRP A 17 -4.04 10.39 1.21
CA TRP A 17 -3.03 9.81 2.09
C TRP A 17 -3.69 9.21 3.33
N CYS A 18 -2.95 8.35 4.02
CA CYS A 18 -3.39 7.80 5.28
C CYS A 18 -2.95 8.67 6.45
N VAL A 19 -3.78 8.74 7.49
CA VAL A 19 -3.44 9.41 8.75
C VAL A 19 -3.55 8.48 9.94
N ASP A 20 -2.83 8.82 11.01
CA ASP A 20 -2.93 8.16 12.31
C ASP A 20 -4.13 8.66 13.15
N ASP A 21 -4.30 8.13 14.37
CA ASP A 21 -5.34 8.54 15.31
C ASP A 21 -5.28 10.04 15.71
N LYS A 22 -4.15 10.71 15.45
CA LYS A 22 -3.95 12.15 15.68
C LYS A 22 -4.17 12.98 14.41
N GLY A 23 -4.53 12.35 13.28
CA GLY A 23 -4.71 13.01 12.00
C GLY A 23 -3.39 13.33 11.26
N GLN A 24 -2.28 12.69 11.65
CA GLN A 24 -0.96 12.91 11.08
C GLN A 24 -0.68 12.01 9.88
N GLU A 25 -0.19 12.56 8.77
CA GLU A 25 0.09 11.80 7.55
C GLU A 25 1.15 10.70 7.78
N ARG A 26 0.81 9.49 7.32
CA ARG A 26 1.73 8.36 7.31
C ARG A 26 2.63 8.43 6.07
N PRO A 27 3.97 8.39 6.22
CA PRO A 27 4.88 8.47 5.09
C PRO A 27 4.67 7.32 4.10
N GLY A 28 4.78 7.61 2.80
CA GLY A 28 4.61 6.61 1.74
C GLY A 28 3.16 6.21 1.43
N THR A 29 2.17 6.83 2.08
CA THR A 29 0.74 6.56 1.82
C THR A 29 0.08 7.56 0.88
N ARG A 30 0.77 8.67 0.54
CA ARG A 30 0.25 9.70 -0.35
C ARG A 30 0.22 9.23 -1.80
N THR A 31 -0.97 9.11 -2.37
CA THR A 31 -1.23 8.67 -3.74
C THR A 31 -1.76 9.82 -4.61
N PRO A 32 -1.25 9.98 -5.84
CA PRO A 32 -1.82 10.93 -6.80
C PRO A 32 -3.19 10.45 -7.33
N PRO A 33 -4.00 11.35 -7.92
CA PRO A 33 -5.29 10.99 -8.51
C PRO A 33 -5.12 9.92 -9.60
N GLY A 34 -5.97 8.90 -9.59
CA GLY A 34 -5.92 7.78 -10.54
C GLY A 34 -5.08 6.58 -10.09
N THR A 35 -4.43 6.65 -8.94
CA THR A 35 -3.70 5.51 -8.34
C THR A 35 -4.64 4.71 -7.44
N PRO A 36 -4.52 3.38 -7.37
CA PRO A 36 -5.25 2.60 -6.36
C PRO A 36 -4.97 3.13 -4.94
N HIS A 37 -6.04 3.25 -4.15
CA HIS A 37 -5.97 3.77 -2.78
C HIS A 37 -5.16 2.84 -1.89
N VAL A 38 -4.34 3.43 -1.01
CA VAL A 38 -3.63 2.71 0.04
C VAL A 38 -4.62 2.30 1.13
N ASP A 39 -4.50 1.06 1.61
CA ASP A 39 -5.38 0.52 2.64
C ASP A 39 -5.01 1.06 4.03
N CYS A 40 -5.60 2.21 4.40
CA CYS A 40 -5.24 2.93 5.62
C CYS A 40 -5.62 2.22 6.92
N ARG A 41 -6.46 1.18 6.85
CA ARG A 41 -6.81 0.33 8.00
C ARG A 41 -5.79 -0.76 8.28
N ARG A 42 -4.91 -1.10 7.35
CA ARG A 42 -3.84 -2.04 7.63
C ARG A 42 -2.76 -1.32 8.45
N PRO A 43 -2.45 -1.80 9.68
CA PRO A 43 -1.27 -1.35 10.38
C PRO A 43 -0.05 -1.66 9.49
N GLU A 44 1.02 -0.88 9.62
CA GLU A 44 2.33 -1.18 9.01
C GLU A 44 2.93 -2.41 9.67
N ARG A 45 2.26 -3.56 9.50
CA ARG A 45 2.81 -4.84 9.94
C ARG A 45 4.09 -5.03 9.12
N PRO A 46 5.24 -5.25 9.76
CA PRO A 46 6.44 -5.64 9.04
C PRO A 46 6.08 -6.86 8.18
N LYS A 47 6.26 -6.74 6.86
CA LYS A 47 5.99 -7.82 5.92
C LYS A 47 6.75 -9.06 6.42
N THR A 48 6.04 -10.17 6.56
CA THR A 48 6.64 -11.45 6.91
C THR A 48 7.63 -11.88 5.82
N HIS A 49 8.53 -12.80 6.15
CA HIS A 49 9.48 -13.35 5.17
C HIS A 49 8.76 -13.91 3.92
N CYS A 50 7.58 -14.52 4.10
CA CYS A 50 6.74 -14.97 3.00
C CYS A 50 6.22 -13.81 2.15
N GLU A 51 5.69 -12.74 2.76
CA GLU A 51 5.17 -11.57 2.05
C GLU A 51 6.26 -10.84 1.26
N LEU A 52 7.48 -10.76 1.80
CA LEU A 52 8.66 -10.21 1.12
C LEU A 52 9.11 -11.07 -0.06
N HIS A 53 9.13 -12.40 0.12
CA HIS A 53 9.47 -13.34 -0.95
C HIS A 53 8.50 -13.21 -2.13
N ARG A 54 7.19 -13.14 -1.84
CA ARG A 54 6.14 -12.94 -2.84
C ARG A 54 6.35 -11.65 -3.64
N ASP A 55 6.63 -10.53 -2.96
CA ASP A 55 6.86 -9.22 -3.60
C ASP A 55 8.06 -9.26 -4.56
N ARG A 56 9.16 -9.90 -4.13
CA ARG A 56 10.36 -10.10 -4.95
C ARG A 56 10.10 -10.94 -6.20
N VAL A 57 9.32 -12.02 -6.08
CA VAL A 57 8.97 -12.90 -7.20
C VAL A 57 7.98 -12.22 -8.16
N GLN A 58 7.13 -11.33 -7.66
CA GLN A 58 6.21 -10.55 -8.49
C GLN A 58 6.90 -9.39 -9.25
N HIS A 59 8.05 -8.90 -8.78
CA HIS A 59 8.74 -7.73 -9.35
C HIS A 59 9.76 -8.04 -10.47
N THR A 60 9.92 -9.29 -10.89
CA THR A 60 10.86 -9.66 -11.96
C THR A 60 10.18 -9.57 -13.32
N GLY A 61 10.19 -8.39 -13.92
CA GLY A 61 9.87 -8.14 -15.32
C GLY A 61 9.75 -6.64 -15.61
N PRO A 62 10.55 -6.04 -16.52
CA PRO A 62 10.43 -4.62 -16.88
C PRO A 62 9.05 -4.25 -17.47
N ASP A 63 8.27 -5.25 -17.92
CA ASP A 63 6.95 -5.10 -18.52
C ASP A 63 5.78 -5.49 -17.58
N GLY A 64 6.03 -5.73 -16.28
CA GLY A 64 4.97 -6.12 -15.32
C GLY A 64 4.39 -7.53 -15.54
N HIS A 65 5.06 -8.37 -16.33
CA HIS A 65 4.65 -9.76 -16.58
C HIS A 65 5.43 -10.71 -15.66
N PRO A 66 4.77 -11.65 -14.96
CA PRO A 66 5.44 -12.64 -14.14
C PRO A 66 6.31 -13.57 -15.00
N ILE A 67 7.55 -13.84 -14.56
CA ILE A 67 8.40 -14.85 -15.20
C ILE A 67 7.66 -16.18 -15.14
N VAL A 68 7.33 -16.75 -16.30
CA VAL A 68 6.78 -18.12 -16.42
C VAL A 68 7.74 -19.08 -15.71
N GLY A 69 7.30 -19.66 -14.60
CA GLY A 69 8.08 -20.60 -13.77
C GLY A 69 8.43 -20.14 -12.36
N ALA A 70 8.15 -18.88 -11.99
CA ALA A 70 8.42 -18.42 -10.63
C ALA A 70 7.30 -18.85 -9.66
N HIS A 71 7.66 -19.58 -8.59
CA HIS A 71 6.71 -20.03 -7.58
C HIS A 71 6.36 -18.89 -6.62
N ILE A 72 5.11 -18.41 -6.70
CA ILE A 72 4.58 -17.38 -5.81
C ILE A 72 4.05 -18.06 -4.54
N PRO A 73 4.67 -17.88 -3.35
CA PRO A 73 4.20 -18.52 -2.13
C PRO A 73 2.87 -17.93 -1.66
N GLN A 74 1.93 -18.79 -1.24
CA GLN A 74 0.73 -18.37 -0.51
C GLN A 74 1.11 -18.24 0.98
N CYS A 75 1.03 -17.02 1.49
CA CYS A 75 1.21 -16.74 2.91
C CYS A 75 -0.13 -16.97 3.62
N ASP A 76 -0.08 -17.66 4.76
CA ASP A 76 -1.21 -17.90 5.66
C ASP A 76 -1.68 -16.62 6.38
#